data_AF-A0A943ECL8-F1
#
_entry.id   AF-A0A943ECL8-F1
#
_cell.length_a   1.000
_cell.length_b   1.000
_cell.length_c   1.000
_cell.angle_alpha   90.00
_cell.angle_beta   90.00
_cell.angle_gamma   90.00
#
_symmetry.space_group_name_H-M   'P 1'
#
loop_
_entity.id
_entity.type
_entity.pdbx_description
1 polymer ?
#
loop_
_entity_poly.entity_id
_entity_poly.type
_entity_poly.pdbx_seq_one_letter_code
_entity_poly.pdbx_strand_id
1 'polypeptide(L)'
;MKRENSFVGRGKKREELRKWTILLLLFAGLAVLGYCLDRFAPSPDDVLGPAVQTTTPSATDAYRKTIQVKIEGNISKPGIYTLREGARVKDLVEKAGGLPEGYDKTQLPISLLSELFDGQLVVIP
;
A
#
# COMPACT_ATOMS: atom_id res chain seq x y z
N MET A 1 -61.22 44.32 28.96
CA MET A 1 -60.84 44.06 27.54
C MET A 1 -59.47 43.37 27.51
N LYS A 2 -59.41 42.11 27.02
CA LYS A 2 -58.28 41.40 26.37
C LYS A 2 -56.88 41.49 27.04
N ARG A 3 -56.24 40.39 27.47
CA ARG A 3 -55.89 39.20 26.66
C ARG A 3 -55.51 38.01 27.55
N GLU A 4 -56.05 36.85 27.17
CA GLU A 4 -55.42 35.54 27.34
C GLU A 4 -54.00 35.55 26.74
N ASN A 5 -53.07 34.79 27.33
CA ASN A 5 -52.34 33.78 26.55
C ASN A 5 -51.45 32.88 27.43
N SER A 6 -51.84 31.60 27.43
CA SER A 6 -50.98 30.40 27.44
C SER A 6 -49.94 30.26 28.55
N PHE A 7 -50.43 29.71 29.67
CA PHE A 7 -49.87 28.51 30.27
C PHE A 7 -49.54 27.47 29.18
N VAL A 8 -48.33 26.91 29.18
CA VAL A 8 -47.89 25.59 28.65
C VAL A 8 -46.41 25.68 28.26
N GLY A 9 -45.55 24.84 28.86
CA GLY A 9 -44.25 24.52 28.25
C GLY A 9 -42.99 24.45 29.13
N ARG A 10 -43.06 24.52 30.46
CA ARG A 10 -41.84 24.41 31.30
C ARG A 10 -41.35 22.98 31.57
N GLY A 11 -42.21 21.96 31.41
CA GLY A 11 -41.86 20.55 31.66
C GLY A 11 -41.08 19.86 30.53
N LYS A 12 -41.44 20.10 29.26
CA LYS A 12 -40.77 19.48 28.10
C LYS A 12 -39.33 19.95 27.89
N LYS A 13 -39.00 21.16 28.35
CA LYS A 13 -37.67 21.76 28.15
C LYS A 13 -36.55 20.91 28.77
N ARG A 14 -36.75 20.30 29.94
CA ARG A 14 -35.68 19.56 30.63
C ARG A 14 -35.30 18.26 29.94
N GLU A 15 -36.23 17.58 29.30
CA GLU A 15 -35.96 16.38 28.50
C GLU A 15 -35.34 16.74 27.15
N GLU A 16 -35.84 17.79 26.51
CA GLU A 16 -35.22 18.35 25.30
C GLU A 16 -33.78 18.82 25.56
N LEU A 17 -33.52 19.44 26.71
CA LEU A 17 -32.17 19.82 27.15
C LEU A 17 -31.26 18.59 27.32
N ARG A 18 -31.73 17.49 27.92
CA ARG A 18 -30.94 16.25 28.05
C ARG A 18 -30.69 15.58 26.70
N LYS A 19 -31.69 15.53 25.82
CA LYS A 19 -31.54 15.04 24.44
C LYS A 19 -30.52 15.87 23.68
N TRP A 20 -30.58 17.19 23.80
CA TRP A 20 -29.59 18.09 23.21
C TRP A 20 -28.21 17.94 23.84
N THR A 21 -28.12 17.67 25.14
CA THR A 21 -26.82 17.43 25.81
C THR A 21 -26.20 16.12 25.32
N ILE A 22 -27.00 15.06 25.16
CA ILE A 22 -26.55 13.78 24.59
C ILE A 22 -26.17 13.97 23.13
N LEU A 23 -26.95 14.70 22.34
CA LEU A 23 -26.64 14.99 20.93
C LEU A 23 -25.34 15.81 20.80
N LEU A 24 -25.12 16.76 21.71
CA LEU A 24 -23.89 17.55 21.76
C LEU A 24 -22.69 16.67 22.17
N LEU A 25 -22.84 15.76 23.14
CA LEU A 25 -21.79 14.80 23.51
C LEU A 25 -21.49 13.80 22.40
N LEU A 26 -22.51 13.32 21.68
CA LEU A 26 -22.34 12.40 20.55
C LEU A 26 -21.64 13.11 19.38
N PHE A 27 -22.05 14.35 19.07
CA PHE A 27 -21.41 15.18 18.06
C PHE A 27 -19.97 15.53 18.45
N ALA A 28 -19.71 15.88 19.71
CA ALA A 28 -18.36 16.11 20.22
C ALA A 28 -17.51 14.84 20.16
N GLY A 29 -18.07 13.68 20.51
CA GLY A 29 -17.39 12.39 20.40
C GLY A 29 -17.07 12.01 18.96
N LEU A 30 -18.00 12.23 18.03
CA LEU A 30 -17.82 11.95 16.61
C LEU A 30 -16.86 12.96 15.96
N ALA A 31 -16.86 14.21 16.42
CA ALA A 31 -15.89 15.22 16.04
C ALA A 31 -14.48 14.90 16.56
N VAL A 32 -14.34 14.45 17.81
CA VAL A 32 -13.06 14.02 18.38
C VAL A 32 -12.59 12.71 17.73
N LEU A 33 -13.48 11.79 17.42
CA LEU A 33 -13.16 10.55 16.71
C LEU A 33 -12.73 10.85 15.27
N GLY A 34 -13.45 11.71 14.56
CA GLY A 34 -13.07 12.21 13.23
C GLY A 34 -11.74 12.95 13.27
N TYR A 35 -11.51 13.76 14.30
CA TYR A 35 -10.23 14.45 14.51
C TYR A 35 -9.08 13.48 14.81
N CYS A 36 -9.31 12.44 15.60
CA CYS A 36 -8.32 11.38 15.84
C CYS A 36 -8.02 10.59 14.57
N LEU A 37 -9.01 10.34 13.71
CA LEU A 37 -8.82 9.66 12.43
C LEU A 37 -8.05 10.53 11.44
N ASP A 38 -8.31 11.84 11.38
CA ASP A 38 -7.59 12.80 10.51
C ASP A 38 -6.14 12.99 10.96
N ARG A 39 -5.88 12.95 12.27
CA ARG A 39 -4.50 12.96 12.83
C ARG A 39 -3.73 11.66 12.59
N PHE A 40 -4.40 10.61 12.11
CA PHE A 40 -3.79 9.39 11.59
C PHE A 40 -3.73 9.38 10.06
N ALA A 41 -3.81 10.54 9.40
CA ALA A 41 -3.29 10.69 8.05
C ALA A 41 -1.76 10.90 8.17
N PRO A 42 -0.91 9.96 7.72
CA PRO A 42 0.52 10.22 7.62
C PRO A 42 0.71 11.43 6.71
N SER A 43 1.36 12.47 7.23
CA SER A 43 1.72 13.66 6.48
C SER A 43 2.45 13.27 5.19
N PRO A 44 2.02 13.71 4.01
CA PRO A 44 2.75 13.51 2.75
C PRO A 44 4.07 14.28 2.66
N ASP A 45 4.48 15.01 3.69
CA ASP A 45 5.56 15.99 3.63
C ASP A 45 6.83 15.54 4.37
N ASP A 46 7.32 14.34 4.02
CA ASP A 46 8.77 14.04 4.00
C ASP A 46 9.27 14.00 2.53
N VAL A 47 8.68 14.82 1.65
CA VAL A 47 9.23 15.13 0.32
C VAL A 47 10.10 16.39 0.40
N LEU A 48 11.21 16.28 1.12
CA LEU A 48 12.42 16.98 0.69
C LEU A 48 13.00 16.19 -0.48
N GLY A 49 12.84 16.68 -1.71
CA GLY A 49 13.71 16.23 -2.80
C GLY A 49 15.14 16.75 -2.60
N PRO A 50 16.20 16.03 -3.04
CA PRO A 50 16.38 14.60 -3.06
C PRO A 50 16.99 14.17 -1.71
N ALA A 51 16.32 13.29 -0.98
CA ALA A 51 17.07 12.36 -0.14
C ALA A 51 17.95 11.54 -1.10
N VAL A 52 19.17 12.01 -1.38
CA VAL A 52 20.29 11.10 -1.54
C VAL A 52 20.22 10.27 -0.29
N GLN A 53 19.73 9.04 -0.49
CA GLN A 53 19.85 7.98 0.47
C GLN A 53 21.34 7.79 0.68
N THR A 54 21.93 8.59 1.56
CA THR A 54 22.96 8.07 2.43
C THR A 54 22.21 7.17 3.42
N THR A 55 21.64 6.08 2.89
CA THR A 55 21.87 4.79 3.52
C THR A 55 23.37 4.78 3.69
N THR A 56 23.85 5.07 4.89
CA THR A 56 25.08 4.44 5.38
C THR A 56 25.02 3.03 4.81
N PRO A 57 25.87 2.64 3.85
CA PRO A 57 25.92 1.26 3.43
C PRO A 57 26.32 0.54 4.70
N SER A 58 25.32 -0.03 5.38
CA SER A 58 25.54 -1.01 6.42
C SER A 58 26.47 -2.00 5.74
N ALA A 59 27.71 -2.09 6.24
CA ALA A 59 28.81 -2.83 5.64
C ALA A 59 28.59 -4.35 5.66
N THR A 60 27.32 -4.75 5.65
CA THR A 60 26.79 -6.11 5.48
C THR A 60 26.15 -6.30 4.10
N ASP A 61 25.90 -5.24 3.31
CA ASP A 61 25.36 -5.35 1.93
C ASP A 61 26.44 -5.42 0.83
N ALA A 62 27.70 -5.26 1.22
CA ALA A 62 28.86 -5.26 0.31
C ALA A 62 29.21 -6.65 -0.27
N TYR A 63 28.50 -7.70 0.17
CA TYR A 63 28.57 -9.04 -0.42
C TYR A 63 27.23 -9.47 -1.03
N ARG A 64 26.48 -8.54 -1.64
CA ARG A 64 25.43 -8.96 -2.58
C ARG A 64 26.08 -9.44 -3.86
N LYS A 65 26.41 -10.73 -3.89
CA LYS A 65 26.75 -11.42 -5.13
C LYS A 65 25.59 -11.22 -6.12
N THR A 66 25.93 -10.82 -7.33
CA THR A 66 24.97 -10.68 -8.43
C THR A 66 25.07 -11.91 -9.32
N ILE A 67 23.96 -12.23 -9.98
CA ILE A 67 23.84 -13.34 -10.91
C ILE A 67 23.42 -12.78 -12.27
N GLN A 68 23.93 -13.37 -13.35
CA GLN A 68 23.48 -13.11 -14.71
C GLN A 68 22.60 -14.25 -15.18
N VAL A 69 21.38 -13.91 -15.58
CA VAL A 69 20.39 -14.88 -16.01
C VAL A 69 19.93 -14.49 -17.41
N LYS A 70 19.85 -15.46 -18.31
CA LYS A 70 19.35 -15.26 -19.67
C LYS A 70 17.88 -15.67 -19.72
N ILE A 71 17.03 -14.84 -20.31
CA ILE A 71 15.63 -15.15 -20.55
C ILE A 71 15.32 -15.10 -22.05
N GLU A 72 14.70 -16.15 -22.56
CA GLU A 72 14.35 -16.31 -23.97
C GLU A 72 12.92 -16.84 -24.14
N GLY A 73 12.40 -16.74 -25.36
CA GLY A 73 11.09 -17.26 -25.73
C GLY A 73 10.00 -16.19 -25.78
N ASN A 74 8.76 -16.59 -25.48
CA ASN A 74 7.56 -15.75 -25.61
C ASN A 74 7.42 -14.77 -24.43
N ILE A 75 8.30 -13.77 -24.38
CA ILE A 75 8.28 -12.70 -23.39
C ILE A 75 8.51 -11.33 -24.06
N SER A 76 8.05 -10.26 -23.41
CA SER A 76 8.11 -8.91 -23.96
C SER A 76 9.54 -8.45 -24.30
N LYS A 77 10.50 -8.73 -23.41
CA LYS A 77 11.92 -8.34 -23.59
C LYS A 77 12.85 -9.51 -23.28
N PRO A 78 13.14 -10.40 -24.26
CA PRO A 78 14.17 -11.41 -24.10
C PRO A 78 15.57 -10.79 -24.02
N GLY A 79 16.47 -11.40 -23.26
CA GLY A 79 17.81 -10.87 -23.07
C GLY A 79 18.53 -11.40 -21.83
N ILE A 80 19.67 -10.78 -21.50
CA ILE A 80 20.44 -11.10 -20.30
C ILE A 80 20.13 -10.05 -19.23
N TYR A 81 19.79 -10.53 -18.03
CA TYR A 81 19.43 -9.70 -16.89
C TYR A 81 20.35 -9.96 -15.71
N THR A 82 20.86 -8.88 -15.14
CA THR A 82 21.61 -8.92 -13.88
C THR A 82 20.65 -8.78 -12.70
N LEU A 83 20.64 -9.79 -11.85
CA LEU A 83 19.82 -9.89 -10.65
C LEU A 83 20.70 -10.09 -9.42
N ARG A 84 20.12 -9.93 -8.24
CA ARG A 84 20.79 -10.25 -6.97
C ARG A 84 20.76 -11.77 -6.78
N GLU A 85 21.78 -12.34 -6.16
CA GLU A 85 21.75 -13.75 -5.74
C GLU A 85 20.53 -14.00 -4.84
N GLY A 86 19.82 -15.11 -5.07
CA GLY A 86 18.54 -15.41 -4.43
C GLY A 86 17.32 -14.73 -5.06
N ALA A 87 17.48 -13.97 -6.15
CA ALA A 87 16.34 -13.47 -6.93
C ALA A 87 15.52 -14.63 -7.50
N ARG A 88 14.20 -14.42 -7.63
CA ARG A 88 13.30 -15.46 -8.12
C ARG A 88 12.98 -15.28 -9.60
N VAL A 89 12.50 -16.35 -10.23
CA VAL A 89 12.03 -16.33 -11.62
C VAL A 89 10.94 -15.27 -11.82
N LYS A 90 10.05 -15.08 -10.86
CA LYS A 90 9.04 -14.00 -10.90
C LYS A 90 9.69 -12.62 -11.11
N ASP A 91 10.77 -12.33 -10.38
CA ASP A 91 11.44 -11.03 -10.45
C ASP A 91 12.10 -10.81 -11.83
N LEU A 92 12.67 -11.87 -12.41
CA LEU A 92 13.21 -11.85 -13.77
C LEU A 92 12.11 -11.60 -14.81
N VAL A 93 10.99 -12.31 -14.70
CA VAL A 93 9.85 -12.19 -15.61
C VAL A 93 9.25 -10.78 -15.54
N GLU A 94 9.10 -10.22 -14.35
CA GLU A 94 8.64 -8.83 -14.17
C GLU A 94 9.62 -7.83 -14.80
N LYS A 95 10.94 -8.01 -14.61
CA LYS A 95 11.96 -7.18 -15.29
C LYS A 95 11.95 -7.33 -16.81
N ALA A 96 11.58 -8.51 -17.31
CA ALA A 96 11.47 -8.80 -18.73
C ALA A 96 10.14 -8.31 -19.36
N GLY A 97 9.31 -7.59 -18.58
CA GLY A 97 8.07 -6.98 -19.06
C GLY A 97 6.81 -7.80 -18.81
N GLY A 98 6.90 -8.83 -17.96
CA GLY A 98 5.78 -9.72 -17.63
C GLY A 98 5.57 -10.82 -18.67
N LEU A 99 4.79 -11.83 -18.29
CA LEU A 99 4.32 -12.85 -19.24
C LEU A 99 3.28 -12.22 -20.18
N PRO A 100 3.21 -12.67 -21.44
CA PRO A 100 2.20 -12.18 -22.38
C PRO A 100 0.77 -12.50 -21.89
N GLU A 101 -0.20 -11.71 -22.36
CA GLU A 101 -1.60 -11.90 -21.99
C GLU A 101 -2.09 -13.30 -22.42
N GLY A 102 -2.72 -14.02 -21.50
CA GLY A 102 -3.18 -15.39 -21.74
C GLY A 102 -2.12 -16.48 -21.60
N TYR A 103 -0.89 -16.16 -21.18
CA TYR A 103 0.14 -17.17 -20.91
C TYR A 103 -0.25 -18.09 -19.75
N ASP A 104 -0.28 -19.40 -20.01
CA ASP A 104 -0.55 -20.39 -18.98
C ASP A 104 0.72 -20.63 -18.14
N LYS A 105 0.68 -20.16 -16.90
CA LYS A 105 1.78 -20.29 -15.92
C LYS A 105 2.11 -21.75 -15.60
N THR A 106 1.20 -22.69 -15.91
CA THR A 106 1.39 -24.14 -15.72
C THR A 106 2.31 -24.73 -16.79
N GLN A 107 2.42 -24.08 -17.95
CA GLN A 107 3.28 -24.53 -19.05
C GLN A 107 4.74 -24.09 -18.88
N LEU A 108 5.04 -23.26 -17.88
CA LEU A 108 6.40 -22.88 -17.58
C LEU A 108 7.19 -24.11 -17.08
N PRO A 109 8.37 -24.39 -17.65
CA PRO A 109 9.21 -25.49 -17.17
C PRO A 109 9.79 -25.21 -15.78
N ILE A 110 9.74 -23.96 -15.31
CA ILE A 110 10.26 -23.54 -14.01
C ILE A 110 9.21 -22.77 -13.21
N SER A 111 9.19 -22.99 -11.90
CA SER A 111 8.29 -22.27 -11.01
C SER A 111 8.70 -20.81 -10.87
N LEU A 112 7.72 -19.90 -10.88
CA LEU A 112 7.94 -18.47 -10.64
C LEU A 112 8.56 -18.18 -9.25
N LEU A 113 8.44 -19.12 -8.31
CA LEU A 113 9.01 -19.01 -6.97
C LEU A 113 10.42 -19.59 -6.84
N SER A 114 10.91 -20.28 -7.88
CA SER A 114 12.26 -20.83 -7.89
C SER A 114 13.30 -19.71 -7.84
N GLU A 115 14.35 -19.93 -7.05
CA GLU A 115 15.54 -19.08 -7.05
C GLU A 115 16.31 -19.26 -8.36
N LEU A 116 16.93 -18.18 -8.81
CA LEU A 116 17.76 -18.15 -9.99
C LEU A 116 19.22 -18.29 -9.62
N PHE A 117 19.97 -18.98 -10.49
CA PHE A 117 21.41 -19.17 -10.37
C PHE A 117 22.16 -18.42 -11.47
N ASP A 118 23.44 -18.17 -11.25
CA ASP A 118 24.31 -17.53 -12.24
C ASP A 118 24.47 -18.40 -13.49
N GLY A 119 24.36 -17.79 -14.66
CA GLY A 119 24.40 -18.46 -15.96
C GLY A 119 23.14 -19.24 -16.32
N GLN A 120 22.07 -19.17 -15.51
CA GLN A 120 20.84 -19.90 -15.77
C GLN A 120 20.11 -19.36 -17.02
N LEU A 121 19.61 -20.26 -17.85
CA LEU A 121 18.73 -19.95 -18.97
C LEU A 121 17.28 -20.26 -18.58
N VAL A 122 16.41 -19.26 -18.66
CA VAL A 122 14.96 -19.40 -18.50
C VAL A 122 14.32 -19.27 -19.87
N VAL A 123 13.67 -20.34 -20.32
CA VAL A 123 12.94 -20.35 -21.60
C VAL A 123 11.45 -20.34 -21.32
N ILE A 124 10.76 -19.39 -21.93
CA ILE A 124 9.31 -19.26 -21.91
C ILE A 124 8.80 -19.80 -23.25
N PRO A 125 8.29 -21.04 -23.32
CA PRO A 125 7.77 -21.61 -24.56
C PRO A 125 6.61 -20.81 -25.13
#